data_AF-A0A4U2ZKE3-F1
#
_entry.id   AF-A0A4U2ZKE3-F1
#
_cell.length_a   1.000
_cell.length_b   1.000
_cell.length_c   1.000
_cell.angle_alpha   90.00
_cell.angle_beta   90.00
_cell.angle_gamma   90.00
#
_symmetry.space_group_name_H-M   'P 1'
#
loop_
_entity.id
_entity.type
_entity.pdbx_description
1 polymer ?
#
loop_
_entity_poly.entity_id
_entity_poly.type
_entity_poly.pdbx_seq_one_letter_code
_entity_poly.pdbx_strand_id
1 'polypeptide(L)'
;MKKQVKKSGRAIPMRLNILFLCVFLLFSAMIIQLGKVQIFDGETYKNEVEKRENATVSLSVPRGKIFDREGNPVVDNTSLRTITYTKMKGVKSEDILKTARQLVDIIEMPQEDIDKLNETDKKDFWMQLNPKLAENLVSKKEIDTFREKDISGKKLDKKIEELKRKRVTDKNLQELTEKDIKVLAIKSKMTSGYQMAPQIIKKDVSEKEFTIISEGLANLPGVDVSVDWERVYVNDGLFRSVLGNVSNSDEGLPSERLDYYLVRDYSRNDRVGKS
;
A
#
# COMPACT_ATOMS: atom_id res chain seq x y z
N MET A 1 90.53 -33.26 -16.05
CA MET A 1 89.74 -32.00 -15.98
C MET A 1 88.37 -32.32 -15.38
N LYS A 2 87.87 -31.41 -14.53
CA LYS A 2 86.80 -31.60 -13.54
C LYS A 2 85.42 -31.90 -14.15
N LYS A 3 84.69 -32.83 -13.50
CA LYS A 3 83.28 -33.21 -13.75
C LYS A 3 82.35 -32.00 -13.66
N GLN A 4 81.55 -31.75 -14.69
CA GLN A 4 80.39 -30.85 -14.62
C GLN A 4 79.20 -31.60 -14.00
N VAL A 5 78.72 -31.09 -12.86
CA VAL A 5 77.51 -31.55 -12.18
C VAL A 5 76.30 -30.95 -12.91
N LYS A 6 75.47 -31.80 -13.53
CA LYS A 6 74.15 -31.40 -14.03
C LYS A 6 73.26 -31.04 -12.83
N LYS A 7 72.92 -29.75 -12.69
CA LYS A 7 71.86 -29.29 -11.77
C LYS A 7 70.52 -29.82 -12.28
N SER A 8 69.88 -30.69 -11.51
CA SER A 8 68.48 -31.05 -11.73
C SER A 8 67.61 -29.81 -11.50
N GLY A 9 66.85 -29.40 -12.50
CA GLY A 9 65.72 -28.49 -12.27
C GLY A 9 64.78 -29.17 -11.28
N ARG A 10 64.43 -28.48 -10.19
CA ARG A 10 63.47 -29.01 -9.20
C ARG A 10 62.15 -29.28 -9.92
N ALA A 11 61.90 -30.54 -10.27
CA ALA A 11 60.60 -31.00 -10.72
C ALA A 11 59.61 -30.66 -9.60
N ILE A 12 58.55 -29.92 -9.94
CA ILE A 12 57.45 -29.67 -9.02
C ILE A 12 56.99 -31.03 -8.50
N PRO A 13 56.99 -31.27 -7.18
CA PRO A 13 56.68 -32.60 -6.66
C PRO A 13 55.23 -32.93 -7.04
N MET A 14 54.97 -34.15 -7.53
CA MET A 14 53.66 -34.58 -8.06
C MET A 14 52.48 -34.20 -7.13
N ARG A 15 52.69 -34.26 -5.81
CA ARG A 15 51.74 -33.79 -4.78
C ARG A 15 51.25 -32.35 -4.95
N LEU A 16 52.09 -31.45 -5.44
CA LEU A 16 51.74 -30.04 -5.66
C LEU A 16 50.88 -29.87 -6.92
N ASN A 17 51.15 -30.61 -8.00
CA ASN A 17 50.29 -30.62 -9.19
C ASN A 17 48.91 -31.23 -8.89
N ILE A 18 48.86 -32.28 -8.06
CA ILE A 18 47.60 -32.85 -7.58
C ILE A 18 46.81 -31.81 -6.77
N LEU A 19 47.48 -31.08 -5.88
CA LEU A 19 46.84 -30.00 -5.11
C LEU A 19 46.30 -28.89 -6.03
N PHE A 20 47.08 -28.44 -7.01
CA PHE A 20 46.63 -27.44 -7.98
C PHE A 20 45.44 -27.93 -8.81
N LEU A 21 45.42 -29.20 -9.21
CA LEU A 21 44.28 -29.78 -9.94
C LEU A 21 43.02 -29.82 -9.06
N CYS A 22 43.14 -30.22 -7.80
CA CYS A 22 42.00 -30.20 -6.87
C CYS A 22 41.46 -28.79 -6.68
N VAL A 23 42.33 -27.80 -6.47
CA VAL A 23 41.91 -26.39 -6.34
C VAL A 23 41.26 -25.89 -7.63
N PHE A 24 41.83 -26.20 -8.80
CA PHE A 24 41.27 -25.83 -10.09
C PHE A 24 39.88 -26.43 -10.33
N LEU A 25 39.66 -27.70 -9.96
CA LEU A 25 38.35 -28.34 -10.06
C LEU A 25 37.31 -27.70 -9.14
N LEU A 26 37.69 -27.31 -7.92
CA LEU A 26 36.81 -26.57 -7.02
C LEU A 26 36.42 -25.21 -7.59
N PHE A 27 37.38 -24.44 -8.14
CA PHE A 27 37.09 -23.17 -8.79
C PHE A 27 36.23 -23.34 -10.05
N SER A 28 36.50 -24.37 -10.86
CA SER A 28 35.70 -24.68 -12.05
C SER A 28 34.26 -25.01 -11.66
N ALA A 29 34.05 -25.79 -10.60
CA ALA A 29 32.73 -26.07 -10.07
C ALA A 29 32.01 -24.80 -9.58
N MET A 30 32.71 -23.88 -8.90
CA MET A 30 32.14 -22.59 -8.49
C MET A 30 31.74 -21.72 -9.69
N ILE A 31 32.56 -21.65 -10.74
CA ILE A 31 32.25 -20.85 -11.94
C ILE A 31 31.02 -21.42 -12.66
N ILE A 32 30.93 -22.75 -12.80
CA ILE A 32 29.77 -23.41 -13.40
C ILE A 32 28.52 -23.16 -12.56
N GLN A 33 28.61 -23.27 -11.24
CA GLN A 33 27.49 -22.99 -10.33
C GLN A 33 27.03 -21.53 -10.45
N LEU A 34 27.97 -20.58 -10.56
CA LEU A 34 27.66 -19.17 -10.73
C LEU A 34 26.98 -18.90 -12.08
N GLY A 35 27.50 -19.50 -13.15
CA GLY A 35 26.90 -19.42 -14.48
C GLY A 35 25.49 -20.01 -14.52
N LYS A 36 25.22 -21.10 -13.80
CA LYS A 36 23.88 -21.66 -13.66
C LYS A 36 22.90 -20.67 -13.03
N VAL A 37 23.28 -20.08 -11.90
CA VAL A 37 22.43 -19.11 -11.17
C VAL A 37 22.17 -17.85 -11.99
N GLN A 38 23.16 -17.38 -12.77
CA GLN A 38 23.03 -16.14 -13.54
C GLN A 38 22.36 -16.33 -14.92
N ILE A 39 22.64 -17.41 -15.64
CA ILE A 39 22.18 -17.61 -17.02
C ILE A 39 20.90 -18.46 -17.08
N PHE A 40 20.84 -19.56 -16.31
CA PHE A 40 19.70 -20.48 -16.36
C PHE A 40 18.59 -20.05 -15.39
N ASP A 41 18.97 -19.77 -14.14
CA ASP A 41 17.98 -19.42 -13.11
C ASP A 41 17.79 -17.89 -12.97
N GLY A 42 18.57 -17.08 -13.70
CA GLY A 42 18.58 -15.62 -13.58
C GLY A 42 17.22 -15.00 -13.87
N GLU A 43 16.54 -15.44 -14.93
CA GLU A 43 15.19 -14.99 -15.25
C GLU A 43 14.18 -15.43 -14.20
N THR A 44 14.30 -16.65 -13.67
CA THR A 44 13.42 -17.16 -12.61
C THR A 44 13.57 -16.33 -11.34
N TYR A 45 14.79 -16.08 -10.87
CA TYR A 45 15.05 -15.25 -9.69
C TYR A 45 14.66 -13.79 -9.92
N LYS A 46 14.88 -13.25 -11.12
CA LYS A 46 14.42 -11.91 -11.48
C LYS A 46 12.90 -11.84 -11.43
N ASN A 47 12.19 -12.79 -12.02
CA ASN A 47 10.74 -12.88 -11.95
C ASN A 47 10.23 -13.11 -10.52
N GLU A 48 10.97 -13.83 -9.69
CA GLU A 48 10.61 -14.08 -8.29
C GLU A 48 10.80 -12.81 -7.43
N VAL A 49 11.84 -12.03 -7.70
CA VAL A 49 12.05 -10.69 -7.12
C VAL A 49 10.96 -9.74 -7.62
N GLU A 50 10.69 -9.70 -8.92
CA GLU A 50 9.63 -8.87 -9.51
C GLU A 50 8.26 -9.25 -8.97
N LYS A 51 7.94 -10.53 -8.74
CA LYS A 51 6.67 -10.94 -8.09
C LYS A 51 6.61 -10.57 -6.61
N ARG A 52 7.75 -10.49 -5.92
CA ARG A 52 7.80 -10.01 -4.53
C ARG A 52 7.66 -8.49 -4.45
N GLU A 53 8.18 -7.76 -5.43
CA GLU A 53 8.13 -6.30 -5.52
C GLU A 53 6.81 -5.80 -6.12
N ASN A 54 6.31 -6.47 -7.17
CA ASN A 54 5.07 -6.16 -7.87
C ASN A 54 3.97 -7.09 -7.38
N ALA A 55 3.14 -6.61 -6.46
CA ALA A 55 1.92 -7.32 -6.12
C ALA A 55 0.84 -7.07 -7.17
N THR A 56 0.24 -8.15 -7.64
CA THR A 56 -0.93 -8.07 -8.51
C THR A 56 -2.10 -7.51 -7.71
N VAL A 57 -2.63 -6.38 -8.18
CA VAL A 57 -3.81 -5.74 -7.61
C VAL A 57 -5.01 -6.14 -8.45
N SER A 58 -6.04 -6.70 -7.81
CA SER A 58 -7.29 -7.05 -8.48
C SER A 58 -8.14 -5.80 -8.70
N LEU A 59 -8.56 -5.57 -9.95
CA LEU A 59 -9.51 -4.52 -10.32
C LEU A 59 -10.92 -5.10 -10.43
N SER A 60 -11.93 -4.29 -10.05
CA SER A 60 -13.32 -4.73 -10.12
C SER A 60 -13.83 -4.78 -11.56
N VAL A 61 -14.57 -5.82 -11.90
CA VAL A 61 -15.23 -6.01 -13.20
C VAL A 61 -16.75 -5.77 -13.07
N PRO A 62 -17.43 -5.36 -14.16
CA PRO A 62 -18.87 -5.15 -14.10
C PRO A 62 -19.60 -6.47 -13.84
N ARG A 63 -20.67 -6.41 -13.04
CA ARG A 63 -21.54 -7.56 -12.77
C ARG A 63 -22.51 -7.79 -13.92
N GLY A 64 -23.09 -8.98 -14.00
CA GLY A 64 -24.15 -9.29 -14.96
C GLY A 64 -25.36 -8.34 -14.80
N LYS A 65 -25.90 -7.89 -15.94
CA LYS A 65 -27.17 -7.13 -16.01
C LYS A 65 -28.36 -8.04 -15.69
N ILE A 66 -29.42 -7.48 -15.14
CA ILE A 66 -30.69 -8.18 -14.92
C ILE A 66 -31.73 -7.55 -15.81
N PHE A 67 -32.49 -8.38 -16.53
CA PHE A 67 -33.52 -7.95 -17.47
C PHE A 67 -34.91 -8.41 -17.00
N ASP A 68 -35.95 -7.69 -17.43
CA ASP A 68 -37.32 -8.18 -17.33
C ASP A 68 -37.64 -9.20 -18.43
N ARG A 69 -38.90 -9.66 -18.48
CA ARG A 69 -39.36 -10.64 -19.48
C ARG A 69 -39.34 -10.11 -20.92
N GLU A 70 -39.36 -8.80 -21.09
CA GLU A 70 -39.37 -8.10 -22.40
C GLU A 70 -37.95 -7.76 -22.86
N GLY A 71 -36.94 -8.01 -22.02
CA GLY A 71 -35.53 -7.73 -22.32
C GLY A 71 -35.09 -6.32 -21.92
N ASN A 72 -35.88 -5.58 -21.16
CA ASN A 72 -35.47 -4.26 -20.66
C ASN A 72 -34.57 -4.42 -19.43
N PRO A 73 -33.45 -3.68 -19.32
CA PRO A 73 -32.59 -3.76 -18.16
C PRO A 73 -33.30 -3.21 -16.93
N VAL A 74 -33.35 -4.01 -15.88
CA VAL A 74 -33.85 -3.63 -14.55
C VAL A 74 -32.67 -3.28 -13.63
N VAL A 75 -31.54 -3.95 -13.82
CA VAL A 75 -30.29 -3.65 -13.12
C VAL A 75 -29.13 -3.61 -14.10
N ASP A 76 -28.41 -2.49 -14.09
CA ASP A 76 -27.26 -2.22 -14.96
C ASP A 76 -26.04 -1.81 -14.13
N ASN A 77 -24.93 -1.49 -14.80
CA ASN A 77 -23.73 -0.94 -14.20
C ASN A 77 -23.35 0.34 -14.95
N THR A 78 -22.92 1.35 -14.20
CA THR A 78 -22.33 2.57 -14.74
C THR A 78 -20.83 2.55 -14.51
N SER A 79 -20.05 2.99 -15.49
CA SER A 79 -18.59 3.07 -15.41
C SER A 79 -18.17 4.40 -14.81
N LEU A 80 -17.36 4.37 -13.75
CA LEU A 80 -16.85 5.55 -13.05
C LEU A 80 -15.32 5.56 -13.07
N ARG A 81 -14.76 6.65 -13.60
CA ARG A 81 -13.31 6.90 -13.51
C ARG A 81 -12.93 7.04 -12.05
N THR A 82 -11.92 6.29 -11.62
CA THR A 82 -11.60 6.11 -10.20
C THR A 82 -10.09 6.19 -10.01
N ILE A 83 -9.67 6.92 -8.98
CA ILE A 83 -8.28 6.94 -8.53
C ILE A 83 -8.15 6.03 -7.32
N THR A 84 -7.16 5.16 -7.35
CA THR A 84 -6.88 4.22 -6.26
C THR A 84 -5.49 4.44 -5.68
N TYR A 85 -5.30 4.00 -4.45
CA TYR A 85 -4.01 3.95 -3.77
C TYR A 85 -3.77 2.55 -3.20
N THR A 86 -2.67 1.93 -3.57
CA THR A 86 -2.23 0.65 -2.99
C THR A 86 -1.06 0.90 -2.07
N LYS A 87 -1.30 0.71 -0.76
CA LYS A 87 -0.24 0.81 0.26
C LYS A 87 0.67 -0.41 0.19
N MET A 88 1.81 -0.27 -0.48
CA MET A 88 2.82 -1.33 -0.57
C MET A 88 3.47 -1.61 0.80
N LYS A 89 4.01 -2.82 0.97
CA LYS A 89 4.75 -3.19 2.18
C LYS A 89 6.00 -2.31 2.33
N GLY A 90 6.22 -1.79 3.53
CA GLY A 90 7.41 -1.00 3.87
C GLY A 90 7.35 0.49 3.53
N VAL A 91 6.26 0.98 2.92
CA VAL A 91 6.07 2.42 2.66
C VAL A 91 5.94 3.19 3.97
N LYS A 92 6.70 4.27 4.10
CA LYS A 92 6.69 5.12 5.31
C LYS A 92 5.55 6.13 5.28
N SER A 93 5.15 6.63 6.45
CA SER A 93 4.07 7.60 6.58
C SER A 93 4.38 8.92 5.89
N GLU A 94 5.66 9.31 5.86
CA GLU A 94 6.15 10.53 5.20
C GLU A 94 5.97 10.46 3.68
N ASP A 95 6.22 9.29 3.09
CA ASP A 95 6.06 9.08 1.64
C ASP A 95 4.58 9.14 1.25
N ILE A 96 3.70 8.53 2.04
CA ILE A 96 2.24 8.62 1.86
C ILE A 96 1.79 10.09 1.92
N LEU A 97 2.29 10.85 2.89
CA LEU A 97 1.97 12.27 3.02
C LEU A 97 2.45 13.08 1.80
N LYS A 98 3.64 12.78 1.28
CA LYS A 98 4.17 13.42 0.08
C LYS A 98 3.26 13.17 -1.13
N THR A 99 2.88 11.92 -1.36
CA THR A 99 1.94 11.56 -2.44
C THR A 99 0.58 12.24 -2.26
N ALA A 100 0.05 12.28 -1.04
CA ALA A 100 -1.21 12.98 -0.74
C ALA A 100 -1.14 14.48 -1.05
N ARG A 101 0.00 15.13 -0.76
CA ARG A 101 0.23 16.55 -1.10
C ARG A 101 0.29 16.78 -2.61
N GLN A 102 0.89 15.86 -3.37
CA GLN A 102 0.91 15.95 -4.82
C GLN A 102 -0.49 15.77 -5.42
N LEU A 103 -1.27 14.83 -4.89
CA LEU A 103 -2.63 14.57 -5.35
C LEU A 103 -3.56 15.75 -5.11
N VAL A 104 -3.45 16.45 -3.98
CA VAL A 104 -4.35 17.57 -3.64
C VAL A 104 -4.31 18.73 -4.64
N ASP A 105 -3.20 18.88 -5.37
CA ASP A 105 -3.02 19.91 -6.39
C ASP A 105 -3.68 19.52 -7.72
N ILE A 106 -4.00 18.24 -7.88
CA ILE A 106 -4.58 17.67 -9.11
C ILE A 106 -6.06 17.39 -8.92
N ILE A 107 -6.47 16.89 -7.74
CA ILE A 107 -7.83 16.41 -7.48
C ILE A 107 -8.59 17.25 -6.48
N GLU A 108 -9.87 17.41 -6.75
CA GLU A 108 -10.81 17.97 -5.79
C GLU A 108 -11.54 16.87 -5.03
N MET A 109 -11.35 16.82 -3.71
CA MET A 109 -12.05 15.84 -2.85
C MET A 109 -13.52 16.24 -2.65
N PRO A 110 -14.46 15.29 -2.72
CA PRO A 110 -15.85 15.53 -2.36
C PRO A 110 -15.98 16.02 -0.90
N GLN A 111 -16.90 16.95 -0.65
CA GLN A 111 -17.12 17.50 0.69
C GLN A 111 -17.53 16.41 1.69
N GLU A 112 -18.30 15.41 1.26
CA GLU A 112 -18.72 14.28 2.10
C GLU A 112 -17.52 13.51 2.70
N ASP A 113 -16.42 13.38 1.96
CA ASP A 113 -15.22 12.69 2.46
C ASP A 113 -14.40 13.58 3.41
N ILE A 114 -14.49 14.90 3.26
CA ILE A 114 -13.90 15.87 4.19
C ILE A 114 -14.69 15.86 5.51
N ASP A 115 -16.02 15.78 5.43
CA ASP A 115 -16.91 15.81 6.59
C ASP A 115 -16.82 14.52 7.43
N LYS A 116 -16.40 13.40 6.82
CA LYS A 116 -16.10 12.14 7.53
C LYS A 116 -14.85 12.22 8.44
N LEU A 117 -14.04 13.28 8.34
CA LEU A 117 -12.82 13.41 9.14
C LEU A 117 -13.13 13.72 10.60
N ASN A 118 -12.67 12.84 11.49
CA ASN A 118 -12.86 13.02 12.92
C ASN A 118 -11.92 14.09 13.47
N GLU A 119 -12.27 14.67 14.62
CA GLU A 119 -11.35 15.57 15.34
C GLU A 119 -10.02 14.89 15.68
N THR A 120 -10.05 13.59 16.00
CA THR A 120 -8.85 12.79 16.26
C THR A 120 -7.90 12.81 15.07
N ASP A 121 -8.43 12.67 13.85
CA ASP A 121 -7.62 12.66 12.63
C ASP A 121 -6.98 14.03 12.40
N LYS A 122 -7.73 15.11 12.66
CA LYS A 122 -7.22 16.49 12.57
C LYS A 122 -6.13 16.76 13.60
N LYS A 123 -6.30 16.29 14.84
CA LYS A 123 -5.31 16.41 15.92
C LYS A 123 -4.04 15.64 15.60
N ASP A 124 -4.17 14.38 15.19
CA ASP A 124 -3.03 13.54 14.81
C ASP A 124 -2.28 14.14 13.60
N PHE A 125 -3.02 14.70 12.64
CA PHE A 125 -2.42 15.38 11.50
C PHE A 125 -1.69 16.67 11.88
N TRP A 126 -2.29 17.52 12.73
CA TRP A 126 -1.61 18.72 13.23
C TRP A 126 -0.30 18.38 13.95
N MET A 127 -0.30 17.32 14.77
CA MET A 127 0.91 16.84 15.45
C MET A 127 1.97 16.33 14.46
N GLN A 128 1.53 15.67 13.37
CA GLN A 128 2.43 15.23 12.30
C GLN A 128 3.07 16.41 11.55
N LEU A 129 2.33 17.50 11.33
CA LEU A 129 2.85 18.71 10.68
C LEU A 129 3.77 19.52 11.59
N ASN A 130 3.52 19.49 12.91
CA ASN A 130 4.21 20.30 13.90
C ASN A 130 4.90 19.44 14.97
N PRO A 131 5.88 18.59 14.62
CA PRO A 131 6.47 17.63 15.55
C PRO A 131 7.09 18.30 16.78
N LYS A 132 7.78 19.45 16.59
CA LYS A 132 8.39 20.20 17.69
C LYS A 132 7.36 20.78 18.66
N LEU A 133 6.24 21.31 18.14
CA LEU A 133 5.18 21.86 18.99
C LEU A 133 4.47 20.73 19.74
N ALA A 134 4.19 19.62 19.06
CA ALA A 134 3.57 18.43 19.63
C ALA A 134 4.43 17.79 20.74
N GLU A 135 5.76 17.77 20.59
CA GLU A 135 6.68 17.33 21.65
C GLU A 135 6.63 18.23 22.88
N ASN A 136 6.57 19.56 22.68
CA ASN A 136 6.49 20.53 23.77
C ASN A 136 5.16 20.49 24.55
N LEU A 137 4.11 19.87 24.00
CA LEU A 137 2.84 19.70 24.70
C LEU A 137 2.97 18.81 25.93
N VAL A 138 3.97 17.93 26.01
CA VAL A 138 4.17 17.02 27.15
C VAL A 138 5.57 17.23 27.73
N SER A 139 5.63 17.55 29.02
CA SER A 139 6.91 17.83 29.67
C SER A 139 7.69 16.54 29.98
N LYS A 140 9.01 16.61 29.99
CA LYS A 140 9.87 15.47 30.37
C LYS A 140 9.53 14.93 31.77
N LYS A 141 9.20 15.82 32.71
CA LYS A 141 8.78 15.46 34.08
C LYS A 141 7.52 14.58 34.11
N GLU A 142 6.55 14.86 33.24
CA GLU A 142 5.34 14.05 33.14
C GLU A 142 5.62 12.68 32.55
N ILE A 143 6.50 12.60 31.54
CA ILE A 143 6.95 11.32 30.98
C ILE A 143 7.63 10.47 32.06
N ASP A 144 8.47 11.08 32.89
CA ASP A 144 9.16 10.39 33.98
C ASP A 144 8.18 9.91 35.06
N THR A 145 7.13 10.68 35.40
CA THR A 145 6.08 10.20 36.32
C THR A 145 5.28 9.00 35.78
N PHE A 146 5.16 8.83 34.46
CA PHE A 146 4.54 7.63 33.89
C PHE A 146 5.47 6.43 33.94
N ARG A 147 6.79 6.64 33.77
CA ARG A 147 7.81 5.60 33.94
C ARG A 147 7.87 5.10 35.39
N GLU A 148 7.75 6.00 36.36
CA GLU A 148 7.70 5.67 37.80
C GLU A 148 6.44 4.86 38.18
N LYS A 149 5.35 5.00 37.42
CA LYS A 149 4.11 4.21 37.57
C LYS A 149 4.15 2.86 36.84
N ASP A 150 5.34 2.38 36.49
CA ASP A 150 5.60 1.11 35.79
C ASP A 150 4.93 1.01 34.40
N ILE A 151 4.63 2.16 33.78
CA ILE A 151 4.14 2.23 32.40
C ILE A 151 5.36 2.31 31.48
N SER A 152 5.67 1.20 30.80
CA SER A 152 6.82 1.08 29.91
C SER A 152 6.47 0.62 28.49
N GLY A 153 7.39 0.86 27.56
CA GLY A 153 7.27 0.46 26.15
C GLY A 153 6.04 1.03 25.44
N LYS A 154 5.38 0.20 24.62
CA LYS A 154 4.22 0.61 23.80
C LYS A 154 3.07 1.25 24.59
N LYS A 155 2.89 0.88 25.87
CA LYS A 155 1.85 1.46 26.73
C LYS A 155 2.15 2.92 27.08
N LEU A 156 3.44 3.23 27.29
CA LEU A 156 3.89 4.59 27.56
C LEU A 156 3.68 5.47 26.34
N ASP A 157 4.12 5.02 25.16
CA ASP A 157 3.97 5.77 23.90
C ASP A 157 2.51 6.09 23.62
N LYS A 158 1.61 5.09 23.75
CA LYS A 158 0.16 5.30 23.59
C LYS A 158 -0.37 6.35 24.57
N LYS A 159 0.10 6.34 25.82
CA LYS A 159 -0.35 7.30 26.84
C LYS A 159 0.13 8.71 26.55
N ILE A 160 1.36 8.85 26.07
CA ILE A 160 1.93 10.14 25.66
C ILE A 160 1.12 10.70 24.49
N GLU A 161 0.82 9.89 23.47
CA GLU A 161 0.03 10.32 22.31
C GLU A 161 -1.41 10.69 22.69
N GLU A 162 -2.05 9.95 23.60
CA GLU A 162 -3.35 10.33 24.17
C GLU A 162 -3.31 11.69 24.88
N LEU A 163 -2.24 11.96 25.64
CA LEU A 163 -2.09 13.25 26.32
C LEU A 163 -1.83 14.39 25.35
N LYS A 164 -0.96 14.18 24.35
CA LYS A 164 -0.74 15.17 23.29
C LYS A 164 -2.06 15.50 22.61
N ARG A 165 -2.84 14.51 22.16
CA ARG A 165 -4.18 14.71 21.58
C ARG A 165 -5.11 15.53 22.48
N LYS A 166 -5.13 15.26 23.79
CA LYS A 166 -5.95 16.02 24.74
C LYS A 166 -5.51 17.48 24.89
N ARG A 167 -4.24 17.77 24.66
CA ARG A 167 -3.65 19.12 24.77
C ARG A 167 -3.65 19.89 23.47
N VAL A 168 -3.91 19.24 22.32
CA VAL A 168 -4.19 19.94 21.07
C VAL A 168 -5.52 20.67 21.23
N THR A 169 -5.46 22.00 21.19
CA THR A 169 -6.61 22.88 21.35
C THR A 169 -7.24 23.22 19.99
N ASP A 170 -8.47 23.72 19.99
CA ASP A 170 -9.13 24.17 18.76
C ASP A 170 -8.36 25.30 18.06
N LYS A 171 -7.65 26.13 18.83
CA LYS A 171 -6.76 27.16 18.30
C LYS A 171 -5.64 26.56 17.44
N ASN A 172 -5.11 25.41 17.83
CA ASN A 172 -4.11 24.70 17.03
C ASN A 172 -4.73 24.12 15.76
N LEU A 173 -5.96 23.61 15.85
CA LEU A 173 -6.67 23.08 14.69
C LEU A 173 -7.00 24.16 13.66
N GLN A 174 -7.20 25.41 14.09
CA GLN A 174 -7.37 26.56 13.19
C GLN A 174 -6.11 26.92 12.39
N GLU A 175 -4.94 26.43 12.76
CA GLU A 175 -3.71 26.60 11.97
C GLU A 175 -3.72 25.73 10.70
N LEU A 176 -4.57 24.69 10.65
CA LEU A 176 -4.70 23.84 9.46
C LEU A 176 -5.43 24.60 8.36
N THR A 177 -4.76 24.75 7.22
CA THR A 177 -5.37 25.38 6.04
C THR A 177 -6.41 24.46 5.40
N GLU A 178 -7.29 25.01 4.57
CA GLU A 178 -8.24 24.20 3.78
C GLU A 178 -7.51 23.15 2.91
N LYS A 179 -6.34 23.52 2.37
CA LYS A 179 -5.48 22.59 1.63
C LYS A 179 -4.99 21.45 2.52
N ASP A 180 -4.57 21.74 3.74
CA ASP A 180 -4.14 20.72 4.71
C ASP A 180 -5.27 19.76 5.06
N ILE A 181 -6.50 20.26 5.20
CA ILE A 181 -7.69 19.42 5.42
C ILE A 181 -7.95 18.51 4.21
N LYS A 182 -7.82 19.01 2.97
CA LYS A 182 -7.94 18.19 1.76
C LYS A 182 -6.82 17.13 1.67
N VAL A 183 -5.58 17.48 2.03
CA VAL A 183 -4.47 16.52 2.12
C VAL A 183 -4.76 15.44 3.15
N LEU A 184 -5.32 15.82 4.31
CA LEU A 184 -5.74 14.87 5.34
C LEU A 184 -6.83 13.92 4.84
N ALA A 185 -7.83 14.42 4.10
CA ALA A 185 -8.87 13.58 3.51
C ALA A 185 -8.29 12.51 2.58
N ILE A 186 -7.39 12.91 1.68
CA ILE A 186 -6.68 11.99 0.77
C ILE A 186 -5.84 10.98 1.57
N LYS A 187 -5.02 11.45 2.50
CA LYS A 187 -4.17 10.59 3.33
C LYS A 187 -4.99 9.60 4.16
N SER A 188 -6.15 10.02 4.67
CA SER A 188 -7.06 9.15 5.41
C SER A 188 -7.52 7.98 4.54
N LYS A 189 -8.02 8.26 3.32
CA LYS A 189 -8.41 7.23 2.33
C LYS A 189 -7.24 6.31 1.94
N MET A 190 -6.04 6.86 1.79
CA MET A 190 -4.83 6.07 1.49
C MET A 190 -4.42 5.12 2.63
N THR A 191 -4.83 5.41 3.87
CA THR A 191 -4.38 4.68 5.07
C THR A 191 -5.46 3.85 5.76
N SER A 192 -6.74 4.04 5.41
CA SER A 192 -7.89 3.32 5.98
C SER A 192 -7.94 1.83 5.61
N GLY A 193 -7.21 1.43 4.57
CA GLY A 193 -7.22 0.08 4.03
C GLY A 193 -6.12 -0.87 4.50
N TYR A 194 -6.22 -2.10 4.02
CA TYR A 194 -5.21 -3.13 4.22
C TYR A 194 -4.01 -2.90 3.29
N GLN A 195 -2.83 -3.31 3.75
CA GLN A 195 -1.64 -3.32 2.89
C GLN A 195 -1.90 -4.21 1.68
N MET A 196 -1.33 -3.82 0.54
CA MET A 196 -1.43 -4.54 -0.74
C MET A 196 -2.84 -4.60 -1.35
N ALA A 197 -3.83 -3.93 -0.76
CA ALA A 197 -5.18 -3.82 -1.32
C ALA A 197 -5.45 -2.39 -1.81
N PRO A 198 -5.96 -2.21 -3.04
CA PRO A 198 -6.25 -0.89 -3.59
C PRO A 198 -7.37 -0.22 -2.80
N GLN A 199 -7.13 1.00 -2.35
CA GLN A 199 -8.12 1.85 -1.70
C GLN A 199 -8.59 2.91 -2.67
N ILE A 200 -9.89 3.10 -2.78
CA ILE A 200 -10.44 4.15 -3.62
C ILE A 200 -10.23 5.49 -2.93
N ILE A 201 -9.52 6.40 -3.59
CA ILE A 201 -9.32 7.77 -3.11
C ILE A 201 -10.52 8.62 -3.52
N LYS A 202 -10.88 8.59 -4.80
CA LYS A 202 -11.96 9.37 -5.40
C LYS A 202 -12.62 8.59 -6.53
N LYS A 203 -13.94 8.59 -6.53
CA LYS A 203 -14.80 8.10 -7.63
C LYS A 203 -15.32 9.27 -8.45
N ASP A 204 -15.84 8.95 -9.63
CA ASP A 204 -16.42 9.92 -10.57
C ASP A 204 -15.45 11.07 -10.87
N VAL A 205 -14.23 10.68 -11.19
CA VAL A 205 -13.13 11.59 -11.46
C VAL A 205 -13.35 12.25 -12.81
N SER A 206 -13.15 13.56 -12.88
CA SER A 206 -13.27 14.28 -14.15
C SER A 206 -12.23 13.78 -15.14
N GLU A 207 -12.52 13.88 -16.44
CA GLU A 207 -11.59 13.44 -17.48
C GLU A 207 -10.23 14.12 -17.37
N LYS A 208 -10.23 15.40 -17.02
CA LYS A 208 -9.01 16.19 -16.82
C LYS A 208 -8.16 15.66 -15.67
N GLU A 209 -8.77 15.41 -14.50
CA GLU A 209 -8.07 14.83 -13.35
C GLU A 209 -7.52 13.45 -13.69
N PHE A 210 -8.33 12.61 -14.35
CA PHE A 210 -7.93 11.26 -14.75
C PHE A 210 -6.70 11.27 -15.68
N THR A 211 -6.71 12.11 -16.71
CA THR A 211 -5.60 12.20 -17.68
C THR A 211 -4.33 12.72 -17.03
N ILE A 212 -4.39 13.79 -16.23
CA ILE A 212 -3.21 14.35 -15.56
C ILE A 212 -2.54 13.32 -14.65
N ILE A 213 -3.33 12.54 -13.90
CA ILE A 213 -2.79 11.49 -13.04
C ILE A 213 -2.25 10.33 -13.87
N SER A 214 -2.96 9.91 -14.92
CA SER A 214 -2.54 8.83 -15.82
C SER A 214 -1.17 9.10 -16.45
N GLU A 215 -0.89 10.35 -16.83
CA GLU A 215 0.41 10.77 -17.35
C GLU A 215 1.49 10.81 -16.26
N GLY A 216 1.09 11.14 -15.03
CA GLY A 216 1.96 11.35 -13.88
C GLY A 216 2.20 10.12 -12.98
N LEU A 217 1.69 8.93 -13.31
CA LEU A 217 1.74 7.75 -12.44
C LEU A 217 3.16 7.39 -11.97
N ALA A 218 4.17 7.57 -12.82
CA ALA A 218 5.57 7.33 -12.47
C ALA A 218 6.07 8.17 -11.27
N ASN A 219 5.46 9.33 -11.03
CA ASN A 219 5.81 10.25 -9.94
C ASN A 219 4.90 10.10 -8.71
N LEU A 220 3.89 9.23 -8.77
CA LEU A 220 2.87 9.04 -7.75
C LEU A 220 2.90 7.58 -7.26
N PRO A 221 3.90 7.20 -6.46
CA PRO A 221 4.09 5.80 -6.07
C PRO A 221 2.87 5.27 -5.31
N GLY A 222 2.35 4.14 -5.79
CA GLY A 222 1.17 3.46 -5.24
C GLY A 222 -0.16 4.03 -5.72
N VAL A 223 -0.18 5.13 -6.47
CA VAL A 223 -1.41 5.65 -7.10
C VAL A 223 -1.65 4.92 -8.41
N ASP A 224 -2.91 4.63 -8.72
CA ASP A 224 -3.33 4.11 -10.01
C ASP A 224 -4.65 4.75 -10.43
N VAL A 225 -4.96 4.70 -11.72
CA VAL A 225 -6.23 5.16 -12.30
C VAL A 225 -6.91 4.00 -13.03
N SER A 226 -8.18 3.80 -12.74
CA SER A 226 -8.95 2.70 -13.31
C SER A 226 -10.40 3.10 -13.54
N VAL A 227 -11.15 2.23 -14.18
CA VAL A 227 -12.60 2.36 -14.32
C VAL A 227 -13.24 1.38 -13.34
N ASP A 228 -13.93 1.93 -12.33
CA ASP A 228 -14.77 1.17 -11.41
C ASP A 228 -16.21 1.11 -11.95
N TRP A 229 -17.00 0.19 -11.40
CA TRP A 229 -18.37 -0.07 -11.84
C TRP A 229 -19.34 0.06 -10.68
N GLU A 230 -20.37 0.88 -10.83
CA GLU A 230 -21.42 1.03 -9.82
C GLU A 230 -22.75 0.50 -10.32
N ARG A 231 -23.47 -0.21 -9.45
CA ARG A 231 -24.74 -0.87 -9.80
C ARG A 231 -25.86 0.16 -9.84
N VAL A 232 -26.55 0.27 -10.96
CA VAL A 232 -27.67 1.18 -11.18
C VAL A 232 -28.96 0.39 -11.32
N TYR A 233 -30.02 0.85 -10.66
CA TYR A 233 -31.35 0.25 -10.71
C TYR A 233 -32.27 1.19 -11.50
N VAL A 234 -32.76 0.76 -12.66
CA VAL A 234 -33.41 1.63 -13.65
C VAL A 234 -34.73 2.22 -13.14
N ASN A 235 -35.49 1.47 -12.34
CA ASN A 235 -36.81 1.87 -11.84
C ASN A 235 -36.75 2.37 -10.39
N ASP A 236 -35.79 3.23 -10.06
CA ASP A 236 -35.60 3.85 -8.73
C ASP A 236 -35.64 2.86 -7.55
N GLY A 237 -35.26 1.60 -7.79
CA GLY A 237 -35.26 0.56 -6.78
C GLY A 237 -36.62 -0.02 -6.42
N LEU A 238 -37.66 0.12 -7.26
CA LEU A 238 -39.00 -0.47 -7.05
C LEU A 238 -38.95 -1.97 -6.69
N PHE A 239 -37.99 -2.71 -7.28
CA PHE A 239 -37.78 -4.15 -7.06
C PHE A 239 -36.58 -4.48 -6.17
N ARG A 240 -36.01 -3.49 -5.47
CA ARG A 240 -34.78 -3.64 -4.69
C ARG A 240 -34.93 -4.62 -3.53
N SER A 241 -36.14 -4.79 -3.00
CA SER A 241 -36.47 -5.78 -1.97
C SER A 241 -36.32 -7.23 -2.44
N VAL A 242 -36.53 -7.49 -3.74
CA VAL A 242 -36.42 -8.82 -4.35
C VAL A 242 -35.05 -9.02 -5.00
N LEU A 243 -34.56 -8.01 -5.71
CA LEU A 243 -33.28 -8.05 -6.43
C LEU A 243 -32.07 -7.95 -5.50
N GLY A 244 -32.28 -7.45 -4.29
CA GLY A 244 -31.24 -7.29 -3.30
C GLY A 244 -30.26 -6.15 -3.57
N ASN A 245 -29.29 -6.04 -2.68
CA ASN A 245 -28.25 -5.02 -2.70
C ASN A 245 -26.85 -5.61 -2.90
N VAL A 246 -25.96 -4.79 -3.43
CA VAL A 246 -24.52 -5.05 -3.43
C VAL A 246 -23.87 -4.10 -2.43
N SER A 247 -22.85 -4.55 -1.72
CA SER A 247 -22.02 -3.66 -0.91
C SER A 247 -21.28 -2.65 -1.80
N ASN A 248 -21.01 -1.48 -1.25
CA ASN A 248 -20.23 -0.46 -1.95
C ASN A 248 -18.73 -0.61 -1.62
N SER A 249 -17.89 0.15 -2.31
CA SER A 249 -16.43 0.04 -2.17
C SER A 249 -15.90 0.55 -0.82
N ASP A 250 -16.66 1.40 -0.12
CA ASP A 250 -16.32 1.88 1.23
C ASP A 250 -16.68 0.82 2.30
N GLU A 251 -17.77 0.07 2.08
CA GLU A 251 -18.26 -1.00 2.96
C GLU A 251 -17.46 -2.30 2.77
N GLY A 252 -17.14 -2.67 1.53
CA GLY A 252 -16.43 -3.91 1.21
C GLY A 252 -17.24 -5.15 1.56
N LEU A 253 -16.60 -6.13 2.21
CA LEU A 253 -17.26 -7.37 2.63
C LEU A 253 -18.14 -7.16 3.88
N PRO A 254 -19.39 -7.67 3.89
CA PRO A 254 -20.25 -7.66 5.08
C PRO A 254 -19.56 -8.32 6.28
N SER A 255 -19.59 -7.64 7.43
CA SER A 255 -18.88 -8.08 8.64
C SER A 255 -19.37 -9.45 9.14
N GLU A 256 -20.66 -9.74 8.98
CA GLU A 256 -21.29 -10.98 9.43
C GLU A 256 -20.86 -12.20 8.59
N ARG A 257 -20.38 -11.98 7.37
CA ARG A 257 -19.97 -13.03 6.42
C ARG A 257 -18.51 -12.92 6.03
N LEU A 258 -17.70 -12.21 6.82
CA LEU A 258 -16.31 -11.96 6.49
C LEU A 258 -15.52 -13.25 6.24
N ASP A 259 -15.57 -14.20 7.16
CA ASP A 259 -14.85 -15.48 7.05
C ASP A 259 -15.31 -16.31 5.85
N TYR A 260 -16.61 -16.25 5.52
CA TYR A 260 -17.17 -16.94 4.36
C TYR A 260 -16.48 -16.47 3.06
N TYR A 261 -16.25 -15.17 2.92
CA TYR A 261 -15.63 -14.59 1.73
C TYR A 261 -14.10 -14.71 1.76
N LEU A 262 -13.44 -14.48 2.90
CA LEU A 262 -11.98 -14.56 3.00
C LEU A 262 -11.44 -15.96 2.68
N VAL A 263 -12.14 -17.03 3.11
CA VAL A 263 -11.74 -18.42 2.78
C VAL A 263 -11.88 -18.72 1.28
N ARG A 264 -12.65 -17.91 0.55
CA ARG A 264 -12.85 -17.99 -0.91
C ARG A 264 -11.97 -17.02 -1.69
N ASP A 265 -10.92 -16.52 -1.05
CA ASP A 265 -9.93 -15.63 -1.65
C ASP A 265 -10.47 -14.25 -2.04
N TYR A 266 -11.58 -13.82 -1.42
CA TYR A 266 -12.05 -12.44 -1.57
C TYR A 266 -11.19 -11.51 -0.74
N SER A 267 -10.90 -10.33 -1.30
CA SER A 267 -10.31 -9.22 -0.56
C SER A 267 -11.36 -8.51 0.28
N ARG A 268 -10.94 -7.87 1.38
CA ARG A 268 -11.85 -7.18 2.31
C ARG A 268 -12.60 -6.00 1.71
N ASN A 269 -12.07 -5.41 0.64
CA ASN A 269 -12.66 -4.33 -0.13
C ASN A 269 -13.52 -4.83 -1.32
N ASP A 270 -13.67 -6.15 -1.49
CA ASP A 270 -14.50 -6.69 -2.56
C ASP A 270 -15.98 -6.42 -2.32
N ARG A 271 -16.71 -6.18 -3.42
CA ARG A 271 -18.14 -5.91 -3.39
C ARG A 271 -18.94 -7.18 -3.63
N VAL A 272 -19.88 -7.48 -2.73
CA VAL A 272 -20.67 -8.70 -2.74
C VAL A 272 -22.15 -8.42 -2.56
N GLY A 273 -23.00 -9.34 -3.04
CA GLY A 273 -24.44 -9.26 -2.77
C GLY A 273 -24.72 -9.50 -1.28
N LYS A 274 -25.54 -8.65 -0.66
CA LYS A 274 -25.76 -8.64 0.80
C LYS A 274 -27.20 -8.88 1.26
N SER A 275 -28.11 -9.18 0.33
CA SER A 275 -29.54 -9.40 0.60
C SER A 275 -29.94 -10.82 0.24
#